data_AF-A0A932WB50-F1
#
_entry.id   AF-A0A932WB50-F1
#
_cell.length_a   1.000
_cell.length_b   1.000
_cell.length_c   1.000
_cell.angle_alpha   90.00
_cell.angle_beta   90.00
_cell.angle_gamma   90.00
#
_symmetry.space_group_name_H-M   'P 1'
#
loop_
_entity.id
_entity.type
_entity.pdbx_description
1 polymer ?
#
loop_
_entity_poly.entity_id
_entity_poly.type
_entity_poly.pdbx_seq_one_letter_code
_entity_poly.pdbx_strand_id
1 'polypeptide(L)' 'MNQQLSQSIVLASRPRGALREENFRLEARALPELKEGEVLVRSL' A
#
# COMPACT_ATOMS: atom_id res chain seq x y z
N MET A 1 -17.70 -14.88 2.26
CA MET A 1 -16.22 -14.71 2.16
C MET A 1 -15.93 -13.24 2.38
N ASN A 2 -15.34 -12.86 3.52
CA ASN A 2 -14.94 -11.47 3.77
C ASN A 2 -13.54 -11.26 3.19
N GLN A 3 -13.41 -10.36 2.21
CA GLN A 3 -12.12 -10.00 1.64
C GLN A 3 -11.42 -9.00 2.59
N GLN A 4 -10.26 -9.38 3.11
CA GLN A 4 -9.43 -8.50 3.93
C GLN A 4 -8.59 -7.58 3.03
N LEU A 5 -8.61 -6.28 3.31
CA LEU A 5 -7.86 -5.27 2.58
C LEU A 5 -6.58 -4.90 3.35
N SER A 6 -5.48 -4.73 2.61
CA SER A 6 -4.29 -4.02 3.06
C SER A 6 -4.43 -2.53 2.72
N GLN A 7 -3.95 -1.67 3.61
CA GLN A 7 -3.81 -0.25 3.34
C GLN A 7 -2.34 0.08 3.08
N SER A 8 -2.09 0.95 2.11
CA SER A 8 -0.74 1.42 1.81
C SER A 8 -0.76 2.89 1.42
N ILE A 9 0.31 3.61 1.79
CA ILE A 9 0.53 4.98 1.34
C ILE A 9 1.38 4.88 0.07
N VAL A 10 0.80 5.24 -1.06
CA VAL A 10 1.47 5.23 -2.36
C VAL A 10 1.95 6.63 -2.73
N LEU A 11 3.00 6.70 -3.53
CA LEU A 11 3.43 7.96 -4.14
C LEU A 11 2.49 8.28 -5.31
N ALA A 12 1.59 9.25 -5.11
CA ALA A 12 0.65 9.70 -6.12
C ALA A 12 1.31 10.56 -7.19
N SER A 13 2.31 11.37 -6.80
CA SER A 13 3.08 12.21 -7.72
C SER A 13 4.48 12.46 -7.19
N ARG A 14 5.45 12.67 -8.10
CA ARG A 14 6.81 13.07 -7.69
C ARG A 14 6.78 14.52 -7.19
N PRO A 15 7.22 14.80 -5.96
CA PRO A 15 7.27 16.14 -5.41
C PRO A 15 8.17 17.06 -6.25
N ARG A 16 7.80 18.33 -6.34
CA ARG A 16 8.68 19.40 -6.81
C ARG A 16 8.94 20.34 -5.63
N GLY A 17 10.13 20.23 -5.03
CA GLY A 17 10.46 20.91 -3.79
C GLY A 17 10.04 20.09 -2.56
N ALA A 18 9.55 20.76 -1.53
CA ALA A 18 9.13 20.10 -0.29
C ALA A 18 7.96 19.14 -0.50
N LEU A 19 7.89 18.11 0.35
CA LEU A 19 6.80 17.15 0.37
C LEU A 19 5.48 17.85 0.74
N ARG A 20 4.42 17.49 0.04
CA ARG A 20 3.04 17.91 0.31
C ARG A 20 2.16 16.67 0.37
N GLU A 21 1.04 16.76 1.08
CA GLU A 21 0.08 15.65 1.22
C GLU A 21 -0.41 15.12 -0.13
N GLU A 22 -0.60 16.02 -1.10
CA GLU A 22 -0.98 15.70 -2.49
C GLU A 22 0.02 14.79 -3.23
N ASN A 23 1.25 14.66 -2.73
CA ASN A 23 2.23 13.73 -3.30
C ASN A 23 1.92 12.27 -2.93
N PHE A 24 1.02 12.04 -1.98
CA PHE A 24 0.70 10.72 -1.45
C PHE A 24 -0.80 10.42 -1.55
N ARG A 25 -1.14 9.13 -1.55
CA ARG A 25 -2.52 8.67 -1.47
C ARG A 25 -2.61 7.44 -0.58
N LEU A 26 -3.66 7.34 0.22
CA LEU A 26 -4.01 6.12 0.92
C LEU A 26 -4.83 5.23 0.01
N GLU A 27 -4.34 4.02 -0.28
CA GLU A 27 -5.03 3.03 -1.10
C GLU A 27 -5.34 1.76 -0.31
N ALA A 28 -6.54 1.23 -0.53
CA ALA A 28 -6.94 -0.08 -0.02
C ALA A 28 -6.88 -1.11 -1.16
N ARG A 29 -6.15 -2.20 -0.96
CA ARG A 29 -6.00 -3.29 -1.94
C ARG A 29 -6.22 -4.63 -1.26
N ALA A 30 -6.82 -5.58 -1.98
CA ALA A 30 -6.91 -6.97 -1.51
C ALA A 30 -5.51 -7.50 -1.15
N LEU A 31 -5.44 -8.36 -0.13
CA LEU A 31 -4.19 -9.04 0.18
C LEU A 31 -3.71 -9.85 -1.02
N PRO A 32 -2.42 -9.83 -1.34
CA PRO A 32 -1.87 -10.64 -2.42
C PRO A 32 -1.96 -12.12 -2.08
N GLU A 33 -2.10 -12.96 -3.10
CA GLU A 33 -1.89 -14.40 -2.96
C GLU A 33 -0.39 -14.68 -2.83
N LEU A 34 -0.02 -15.55 -1.89
CA LEU A 34 1.37 -15.95 -1.68
C LEU A 34 1.77 -17.02 -2.69
N LYS A 35 2.96 -16.86 -3.27
CA LYS A 35 3.63 -17.88 -4.08
C LYS A 35 4.55 -18.72 -3.21
N GLU A 36 5.04 -19.83 -3.78
CA GLU A 36 5.99 -20.70 -3.10
C GLU A 36 7.25 -19.93 -2.66
N GLY A 37 7.61 -20.06 -1.38
CA GLY A 37 8.74 -19.36 -0.78
C GLY A 37 8.46 -17.91 -0.32
N GLU A 38 7.26 -17.37 -0.56
CA GLU A 38 6.88 -16.03 -0.09
C GLU A 38 6.23 -16.08 1.31
N VAL A 39 6.34 -14.98 2.05
CA VAL A 39 5.70 -14.79 3.36
C VAL A 39 4.91 -13.49 3.40
N LEU A 40 3.72 -13.51 4.02
CA LEU A 40 2.93 -12.31 4.25
C LEU A 40 3.29 -11.70 5.60
N VAL A 41 3.71 -10.43 5.59
CA VAL A 41 4.02 -9.66 6.80
C VAL A 41 2.91 -8.65 7.07
N ARG A 42 2.47 -8.55 8.32
CA ARG A 42 1.57 -7.50 8.80
C ARG A 42 2.40 -6.44 9.54
N SER A 43 2.45 -5.24 9.00
CA SER A 43 2.96 -4.07 9.71
C SER A 43 1.94 -3.63 10.78
N LEU A 44 2.40 -3.35 11.99
CA LEU A 44 1.59 -2.92 13.15
C LEU A 44 1.54 -1.40 13.29
#